data_AF-A0A3M1NZU8-F1
#
_entry.id   AF-A0A3M1NZU8-F1
#
_cell.length_a   1.000
_cell.length_b   1.000
_cell.length_c   1.000
_cell.angle_alpha   90.00
_cell.angle_beta   90.00
_cell.angle_gamma   90.00
#
_symmetry.space_group_name_H-M   'P 1'
#
loop_
_entity.id
_entity.type
_entity.pdbx_description
1 polymer ?
#
loop_
_entity_poly.entity_id
_entity_poly.type
_entity_poly.pdbx_seq_one_letter_code
_entity_poly.pdbx_strand_id
1 'polypeptide(L)'
;MKRLSWFFLVGLFGLFLMSIFFQGCKKEQPEAKPEVSTTEITPEMVKTTVEGYIKGAASTDGFFVMFDSLENRERKLSFSYVHEGFNKTETGEYAVCVDFTEEIDGKMDTLDVDFFLKPVEGGMLSVVKKVIHKVNGQPR
;
A
#
# COMPACT_ATOMS: atom_id res chain seq x y z
N MET A 1 45.73 -64.74 -22.30
CA MET A 1 45.74 -63.31 -22.69
C MET A 1 46.65 -62.59 -21.70
N LYS A 2 47.59 -61.78 -22.21
CA LYS A 2 48.86 -61.43 -21.57
C LYS A 2 48.75 -60.18 -20.68
N ARG A 3 49.57 -60.16 -19.63
CA ARG A 3 49.85 -59.06 -18.70
C ARG A 3 50.34 -57.81 -19.44
N LEU A 4 50.03 -56.62 -18.93
CA LEU A 4 50.72 -55.39 -19.35
C LEU A 4 51.03 -54.53 -18.12
N SER A 5 52.33 -54.44 -17.85
CA SER A 5 52.97 -53.51 -16.91
C SER A 5 53.72 -52.49 -17.76
N TRP A 6 53.64 -51.20 -17.42
CA TRP A 6 54.62 -50.21 -17.90
C TRP A 6 54.73 -49.06 -16.88
N PHE A 7 55.82 -49.07 -16.12
CA PHE A 7 56.39 -47.92 -15.40
C PHE A 7 57.08 -47.02 -16.40
N PHE A 8 56.88 -45.69 -16.38
CA PHE A 8 57.77 -44.61 -16.88
C PHE A 8 56.91 -43.32 -16.84
N LEU A 9 57.34 -42.10 -16.55
CA LEU A 9 58.62 -41.45 -16.25
C LEU A 9 58.25 -40.06 -15.67
N VAL A 10 59.12 -39.53 -14.82
CA VAL A 10 59.14 -38.16 -14.28
C VAL A 10 59.27 -37.08 -15.39
N GLY A 11 58.65 -35.91 -15.18
CA GLY A 11 58.92 -34.65 -15.90
C GLY A 11 58.09 -33.50 -15.29
N LEU A 12 58.59 -32.74 -14.31
CA LEU A 12 59.47 -31.57 -14.40
C LEU A 12 58.81 -30.33 -15.07
N PHE A 13 58.82 -29.23 -14.32
CA PHE A 13 58.73 -27.82 -14.74
C PHE A 13 57.35 -27.22 -15.05
N GLY A 14 56.93 -26.27 -14.21
CA GLY A 14 55.77 -25.42 -14.43
C GLY A 14 55.57 -24.35 -13.35
N LEU A 15 56.65 -23.72 -12.88
CA LEU A 15 56.58 -22.45 -12.16
C LEU A 15 56.28 -21.36 -13.19
N PHE A 16 55.01 -20.94 -13.29
CA PHE A 16 54.65 -19.72 -14.01
C PHE A 16 53.84 -18.82 -13.07
N LEU A 17 54.52 -17.77 -12.61
CA LEU A 17 53.97 -16.59 -11.97
C LEU A 17 52.90 -15.96 -12.88
N MET A 18 51.70 -15.73 -12.34
CA MET A 18 50.93 -14.55 -12.72
C MET A 18 50.03 -14.12 -11.57
N SER A 19 50.59 -13.25 -10.72
CA SER A 19 49.84 -12.31 -9.90
C SER A 19 49.04 -11.38 -10.79
N ILE A 20 47.77 -11.16 -10.49
CA ILE A 20 46.98 -9.91 -10.56
C ILE A 20 45.53 -10.35 -10.32
N PHE A 21 44.93 -9.94 -9.20
CA PHE A 21 43.68 -9.18 -9.19
C PHE A 21 43.52 -8.53 -7.81
N PHE A 22 43.91 -7.27 -7.79
CA PHE A 22 43.56 -6.29 -6.79
C PHE A 22 42.06 -5.93 -6.95
N GLN A 23 41.49 -5.47 -5.83
CA GLN A 23 40.22 -4.74 -5.67
C GLN A 23 38.94 -5.62 -5.60
N GLY A 24 38.10 -5.50 -4.57
CA GLY A 24 37.90 -4.34 -3.70
C GLY A 24 37.31 -4.67 -2.34
N CYS A 25 37.67 -3.84 -1.36
CA CYS A 25 36.82 -3.54 -0.23
C CYS A 25 35.43 -3.18 -0.77
N LYS A 26 34.42 -4.00 -0.50
CA LYS A 26 33.04 -3.54 -0.49
C LYS A 26 32.97 -2.42 0.53
N LYS A 27 32.99 -1.16 0.05
CA LYS A 27 32.34 -0.09 0.78
C LYS A 27 30.87 -0.48 0.81
N GLU A 28 30.35 -0.77 1.99
CA GLU A 28 28.92 -0.66 2.23
C GLU A 28 28.53 0.77 1.83
N GLN A 29 27.90 0.87 0.67
CA GLN A 29 27.20 2.05 0.25
C GLN A 29 26.05 2.22 1.25
N PRO A 30 25.90 3.38 1.92
CA PRO A 30 24.69 3.63 2.69
C PRO A 30 23.52 3.43 1.74
N GLU A 31 22.60 2.54 2.10
CA GLU A 31 21.33 2.39 1.40
C GLU A 31 20.70 3.79 1.33
N ALA A 32 20.67 4.35 0.12
CA ALA A 32 19.88 5.52 -0.15
C ALA A 32 18.44 5.10 0.14
N LYS A 33 17.89 5.59 1.26
CA LYS A 33 16.45 5.57 1.48
C LYS A 33 15.79 6.06 0.19
N PRO A 34 14.78 5.36 -0.35
CA PRO A 34 14.09 5.86 -1.53
C PRO A 34 13.58 7.26 -1.18
N GLU A 35 14.12 8.27 -1.87
CA GLU A 35 13.54 9.60 -1.90
C GLU A 35 12.13 9.40 -2.46
N VAL A 36 11.15 9.49 -1.57
CA VAL A 36 9.74 9.53 -1.93
C VAL A 36 9.59 10.69 -2.90
N SER A 37 9.40 10.35 -4.18
CA SER A 37 8.96 11.28 -5.21
C SER A 37 7.85 12.15 -4.63
N THR A 38 8.12 13.44 -4.47
CA THR A 38 7.16 14.43 -3.95
C THR A 38 6.13 14.73 -5.02
N THR A 39 5.31 13.75 -5.36
CA THR A 39 4.12 13.96 -6.17
C THR A 39 3.16 14.79 -5.32
N GLU A 40 2.82 15.98 -5.80
CA GLU A 40 1.81 16.83 -5.14
C GLU A 40 0.46 16.08 -5.11
N ILE A 41 -0.12 15.98 -3.92
CA ILE A 41 -1.42 15.31 -3.74
C ILE A 41 -2.54 16.25 -4.16
N THR A 42 -3.31 15.85 -5.17
CA THR A 42 -4.43 16.65 -5.70
C THR A 42 -5.78 16.12 -5.20
N PRO A 43 -6.84 16.95 -5.19
CA PRO A 43 -8.19 16.51 -4.81
C PRO A 43 -8.70 15.36 -5.68
N GLU A 44 -8.40 15.39 -6.98
CA GLU A 44 -8.79 14.32 -7.91
C GLU A 44 -8.12 12.99 -7.60
N MET A 45 -6.84 13.02 -7.19
CA MET A 45 -6.11 11.82 -6.78
C MET A 45 -6.72 11.21 -5.53
N VAL A 46 -7.07 12.04 -4.53
CA VAL A 46 -7.75 11.59 -3.31
C VAL A 46 -9.11 10.98 -3.65
N LYS A 47 -9.92 11.69 -4.44
CA LYS A 47 -11.24 11.24 -4.86
C LYS A 47 -11.19 9.90 -5.59
N THR A 48 -10.36 9.80 -6.63
CA THR A 48 -10.20 8.57 -7.42
C THR A 48 -9.71 7.40 -6.55
N THR A 49 -8.80 7.67 -5.61
CA THR A 49 -8.31 6.64 -4.69
C THR A 49 -9.42 6.12 -3.79
N VAL A 50 -10.23 7.01 -3.22
CA VAL A 50 -11.33 6.62 -2.31
C VAL A 50 -12.46 5.92 -3.05
N GLU A 51 -12.88 6.43 -4.22
CA GLU A 51 -13.88 5.76 -5.06
C GLU A 51 -13.40 4.37 -5.49
N GLY A 52 -12.14 4.25 -5.91
CA GLY A 52 -11.51 2.98 -6.25
C GLY A 52 -11.48 2.01 -5.06
N TYR A 53 -11.13 2.50 -3.87
CA TYR A 53 -11.14 1.71 -2.64
C TYR A 53 -12.54 1.21 -2.30
N ILE A 54 -13.55 2.09 -2.30
CA ILE A 54 -14.95 1.74 -2.00
C ILE A 54 -15.45 0.69 -2.99
N LYS A 55 -15.23 0.91 -4.28
CA LYS A 55 -15.63 -0.02 -5.34
C LYS A 55 -14.95 -1.38 -5.20
N GLY A 56 -13.65 -1.41 -4.88
CA GLY A 56 -12.89 -2.65 -4.69
C GLY A 56 -13.26 -3.40 -3.41
N ALA A 57 -13.74 -2.69 -2.39
CA ALA A 57 -14.16 -3.25 -1.10
C ALA A 57 -15.67 -3.56 -1.03
N ALA A 58 -16.44 -3.17 -2.04
CA ALA A 58 -17.87 -3.46 -2.08
C ALA A 58 -18.13 -4.97 -2.16
N SER A 59 -19.15 -5.43 -1.44
CA SER A 59 -19.63 -6.80 -1.51
C SER A 59 -20.27 -7.11 -2.86
N THR A 60 -20.59 -8.39 -3.10
CA THR A 60 -21.18 -8.84 -4.37
C THR A 60 -22.54 -8.20 -4.69
N ASP A 61 -23.25 -7.74 -3.67
CA ASP A 61 -24.51 -6.99 -3.77
C ASP A 61 -24.31 -5.47 -3.89
N GLY A 62 -23.06 -4.99 -3.95
CA GLY A 62 -22.70 -3.60 -4.22
C GLY A 62 -22.59 -2.70 -2.99
N PHE A 63 -22.75 -3.24 -1.78
CA PHE A 63 -22.63 -2.45 -0.54
C PHE A 63 -21.19 -2.35 -0.06
N PHE A 64 -20.84 -1.19 0.48
CA PHE A 64 -19.64 -1.04 1.30
C PHE A 64 -19.97 -1.43 2.74
N VAL A 65 -19.45 -2.56 3.20
CA VAL A 65 -19.73 -3.07 4.56
C VAL A 65 -18.69 -2.52 5.55
N MET A 66 -19.17 -1.95 6.65
CA MET A 66 -18.32 -1.39 7.71
C MET A 66 -18.90 -1.70 9.08
N PHE A 67 -18.05 -2.05 10.05
CA PHE A 67 -18.48 -2.20 11.44
C PHE A 67 -18.58 -0.84 12.13
N ASP A 68 -19.75 -0.56 12.71
CA ASP A 68 -20.03 0.59 13.56
C ASP A 68 -19.85 0.18 15.02
N SER A 69 -18.74 0.61 15.64
CA SER A 69 -18.42 0.24 17.01
C SER A 69 -19.29 0.94 18.06
N LEU A 70 -19.93 2.07 17.72
CA LEU A 70 -20.82 2.77 18.64
C LEU A 70 -22.17 2.08 18.76
N GLU A 71 -22.67 1.53 17.64
CA GLU A 71 -23.92 0.75 17.61
C GLU A 71 -23.69 -0.77 17.71
N ASN A 72 -22.43 -1.20 17.72
CA ASN A 72 -22.02 -2.60 17.79
C ASN A 72 -22.68 -3.47 16.71
N ARG A 73 -22.68 -2.99 15.46
CA ARG A 73 -23.28 -3.70 14.32
C ARG A 73 -22.54 -3.43 13.02
N GLU A 74 -22.71 -4.33 12.05
CA GLU A 74 -22.34 -4.04 10.68
C GLU A 74 -23.34 -3.10 10.02
N ARG A 75 -22.80 -2.19 9.22
CA ARG A 75 -23.52 -1.26 8.37
C ARG A 75 -23.39 -1.69 6.92
N LYS A 76 -24.49 -1.70 6.17
CA LYS A 76 -24.49 -1.95 4.72
C LYS A 76 -24.67 -0.64 3.98
N LEU A 77 -23.56 -0.05 3.55
CA LEU A 77 -23.55 1.32 3.07
C LEU A 77 -23.62 1.38 1.55
N SER A 78 -24.55 2.18 1.03
CA SER A 78 -24.62 2.56 -0.38
C SER A 78 -23.82 3.85 -0.59
N PHE A 79 -22.80 3.80 -1.45
CA PHE A 79 -21.99 4.96 -1.77
C PHE A 79 -22.83 6.04 -2.45
N SER A 80 -22.70 7.29 -1.98
CA SER A 80 -23.38 8.45 -2.57
C SER A 80 -22.40 9.42 -3.23
N TYR A 81 -21.46 10.00 -2.48
CA TYR A 81 -20.59 11.07 -2.99
C TYR A 81 -19.31 11.25 -2.17
N VAL A 82 -18.20 11.55 -2.82
CA VAL A 82 -16.97 12.02 -2.16
C VAL A 82 -16.94 13.55 -2.23
N HIS A 83 -16.87 14.22 -1.08
CA HIS A 83 -16.81 15.69 -1.00
C HIS A 83 -15.58 16.25 -1.69
N GLU A 84 -15.69 17.49 -2.18
CA GLU A 84 -14.56 18.18 -2.78
C GLU A 84 -13.51 18.56 -1.73
N GLY A 85 -12.25 18.37 -2.11
CA GLY A 85 -11.11 18.71 -1.26
C GLY A 85 -10.80 17.66 -0.20
N PHE A 86 -9.78 17.95 0.59
CA PHE A 86 -9.32 17.12 1.69
C PHE A 86 -8.62 17.99 2.72
N ASN A 87 -8.52 17.51 3.95
CA ASN A 87 -7.75 18.14 5.00
C ASN A 87 -6.48 17.34 5.27
N LYS A 88 -5.36 18.00 5.54
CA LYS A 88 -4.16 17.34 6.04
C LYS A 88 -4.15 17.38 7.57
N THR A 89 -4.10 16.21 8.19
CA THR A 89 -4.00 16.06 9.64
C THR A 89 -2.59 16.41 10.12
N GLU A 90 -2.45 16.68 11.42
CA GLU A 90 -1.14 16.91 12.07
C GLU A 90 -0.20 15.71 11.92
N THR A 91 -0.76 14.49 11.86
CA THR A 91 -0.02 13.24 11.64
C THR A 91 0.35 12.98 10.18
N GLY A 92 0.04 13.91 9.27
CA GLY A 92 0.37 13.83 7.85
C GLY A 92 -0.59 12.98 7.00
N GLU A 93 -1.69 12.49 7.57
CA GLU A 93 -2.78 11.83 6.84
C GLU A 93 -3.62 12.86 6.07
N TYR A 94 -4.13 12.47 4.91
CA TYR A 94 -5.12 13.22 4.15
C TYR A 94 -6.51 12.69 4.46
N ALA A 95 -7.41 13.53 4.96
CA ALA A 95 -8.78 13.15 5.34
C ALA A 95 -9.79 13.72 4.35
N VAL A 96 -10.70 12.88 3.85
CA VAL A 96 -11.81 13.27 2.99
C VAL A 96 -13.11 12.66 3.50
N CYS A 97 -14.19 13.44 3.49
CA CYS A 97 -15.52 13.00 3.88
C CYS A 97 -16.24 12.37 2.69
N VAL A 98 -16.95 11.28 2.94
CA VAL A 98 -17.74 10.56 1.95
C VAL A 98 -19.15 10.32 2.49
N ASP A 99 -20.13 10.66 1.67
CA ASP A 99 -21.54 10.43 1.96
C ASP A 99 -21.93 9.00 1.58
N PHE A 100 -22.62 8.35 2.51
CA PHE A 100 -23.27 7.07 2.32
C PHE A 100 -24.73 7.12 2.77
N THR A 101 -25.49 6.15 2.29
CA THR A 101 -26.84 5.88 2.78
C THR A 101 -26.98 4.43 3.20
N GLU A 102 -27.89 4.17 4.14
CA GLU A 102 -28.24 2.82 4.60
C GLU A 102 -29.75 2.73 4.78
N GLU A 103 -30.39 1.71 4.20
CA GLU A 103 -31.81 1.44 4.46
C GLU A 103 -31.96 0.45 5.61
N ILE A 104 -32.71 0.83 6.64
CA ILE A 104 -33.01 0.02 7.82
C ILE A 104 -34.51 0.09 8.08
N ASP A 105 -35.19 -1.06 8.04
CA ASP A 105 -36.62 -1.17 8.34
C ASP A 105 -37.50 -0.14 7.59
N GLY A 106 -37.16 0.13 6.32
CA GLY A 106 -37.87 1.08 5.45
C GLY A 106 -37.56 2.55 5.73
N LYS A 107 -36.54 2.86 6.54
CA LYS A 107 -36.01 4.21 6.75
C LYS A 107 -34.61 4.34 6.16
N MET A 108 -34.31 5.50 5.61
CA MET A 108 -33.01 5.81 5.05
C MET A 108 -32.18 6.63 6.05
N ASP A 109 -31.08 6.07 6.50
CA ASP A 109 -30.04 6.79 7.23
C ASP A 109 -29.06 7.43 6.24
N THR A 110 -28.58 8.64 6.54
CA THR A 110 -27.40 9.23 5.90
C THR A 110 -26.20 9.16 6.83
N LEU A 111 -25.02 8.87 6.27
CA LEU A 111 -23.79 8.72 7.04
C LEU A 111 -22.66 9.49 6.37
N ASP A 112 -21.93 10.27 7.18
CA ASP A 112 -20.68 10.90 6.79
C ASP A 112 -19.52 10.03 7.30
N VAL A 113 -18.70 9.53 6.39
CA VAL A 113 -17.56 8.66 6.70
C VAL A 113 -16.26 9.33 6.26
N ASP A 114 -15.36 9.59 7.20
CA ASP A 114 -14.03 10.09 6.92
C ASP A 114 -13.11 8.95 6.48
N PHE A 115 -12.49 9.12 5.32
CA PHE A 115 -11.42 8.27 4.81
C PHE A 115 -10.09 8.98 5.01
N PHE A 116 -9.16 8.31 5.67
CA PHE A 116 -7.81 8.82 5.91
C PHE A 116 -6.84 8.08 4.98
N LEU A 117 -6.03 8.85 4.26
CA LEU A 117 -5.08 8.36 3.28
C LEU A 117 -3.65 8.72 3.64
N LYS A 118 -2.70 7.85 3.28
CA LYS A 118 -1.25 8.13 3.33
C LYS A 118 -0.62 7.91 1.96
N PRO A 119 0.42 8.69 1.61
CA PRO A 119 1.29 8.37 0.48
C PRO A 119 1.95 7.02 0.67
N VAL A 120 2.04 6.26 -0.41
CA VAL A 120 2.81 5.02 -0.51
C VAL A 120 3.81 5.16 -1.67
N GLU A 121 4.69 4.17 -1.83
CA GLU A 121 5.69 4.17 -2.90
C GLU A 121 5.06 4.34 -4.29
N GLY A 122 5.77 5.03 -5.20
CA GLY A 122 5.29 5.29 -6.55
C GLY A 122 4.31 6.47 -6.68
N GLY A 123 4.19 7.31 -5.64
CA GLY A 123 3.33 8.50 -5.69
C GLY A 123 1.83 8.21 -5.58
N MET A 124 1.48 7.01 -5.11
CA MET A 124 0.09 6.59 -4.91
C MET A 124 -0.39 6.92 -3.49
N LEU A 125 -1.70 6.87 -3.28
CA LEU A 125 -2.34 6.98 -1.97
C LEU A 125 -2.95 5.64 -1.56
N SER A 126 -2.98 5.38 -0.26
CA SER A 126 -3.67 4.22 0.32
C SER A 126 -4.56 4.65 1.48
N VAL A 127 -5.78 4.10 1.54
CA VAL A 127 -6.71 4.29 2.67
C VAL A 127 -6.20 3.50 3.86
N VAL A 128 -5.92 4.19 4.97
CA VAL A 128 -5.37 3.59 6.20
C VAL A 128 -6.37 3.52 7.35
N LYS A 129 -7.40 4.36 7.33
CA LYS A 129 -8.41 4.44 8.40
C LYS A 129 -9.71 5.00 7.85
N LYS A 130 -10.82 4.56 8.46
CA LYS A 130 -12.18 4.99 8.13
C LYS A 130 -12.94 5.22 9.43
N VAL A 131 -13.70 6.30 9.53
CA VAL A 131 -14.47 6.65 10.74
C VAL A 131 -15.82 7.21 10.33
N ILE A 132 -16.91 6.66 10.87
CA ILE A 132 -18.23 7.29 10.74
C ILE A 132 -18.29 8.44 11.74
N HIS A 133 -18.35 9.69 11.29
CA HIS A 133 -18.33 10.85 12.19
C HIS A 133 -19.70 11.54 12.32
N LYS A 134 -20.66 11.26 11.43
CA LYS A 134 -22.07 11.65 11.59
C LYS A 134 -23.02 10.57 11.11
N VAL A 135 -24.21 10.55 11.72
CA VAL A 135 -25.38 9.82 11.24
C VAL A 135 -26.57 10.77 11.27
N ASN A 136 -27.32 10.86 10.16
CA ASN A 136 -28.46 11.76 10.00
C ASN A 136 -28.14 13.21 10.38
N GLY A 137 -26.94 13.66 10.00
CA GLY A 137 -26.40 15.00 10.29
C GLY A 137 -25.96 15.22 11.74
N GLN A 138 -26.11 14.23 12.64
CA GLN A 138 -25.69 14.33 14.04
C GLN A 138 -24.27 13.79 14.22
N PRO A 139 -23.33 14.60 14.73
CA PRO A 139 -21.98 14.15 15.04
C PRO A 139 -21.95 13.10 16.17
N ARG A 140 -20.98 12.19 16.13
CA ARG A 140 -20.77 11.16 17.16
C ARG A 140 -19.32 10.68 17.24
#